data_AF-A0AB39NY34-F1
#
_entry.id   AF-A0AB39NY34-F1
#
_cell.length_a   1.000
_cell.length_b   1.000
_cell.length_c   1.000
_cell.angle_alpha   90.00
_cell.angle_beta   90.00
_cell.angle_gamma   90.00
#
_symmetry.space_group_name_H-M   'P 1'
#
loop_
_entity.id
_entity.type
_entity.pdbx_description
1 polymer ?
#
loop_
_entity_poly.entity_id
_entity_poly.type
_entity_poly.pdbx_seq_one_letter_code
_entity_poly.pdbx_strand_id
1 'polypeptide(L)'
;MGRTVDPVAAVPLLEARNCVFMGTDGVAGGGRAVVFATGAATEFGRICRLAAAAPRQKTPLQLQVASMARRVAGPPWRSGP
;
A
#
# COMPACT_ATOMS: atom_id res chain seq x y z
N MET A 1 -0.28 19.05 -18.81
CA MET A 1 -0.52 20.19 -17.89
C MET A 1 0.46 20.04 -16.73
N GLY A 2 1.37 21.01 -16.53
CA GLY A 2 2.45 20.91 -15.54
C GLY A 2 2.04 21.30 -14.11
N ARG A 3 3.01 21.30 -13.20
CA ARG A 3 2.88 21.87 -11.85
C ARG A 3 3.18 23.37 -11.87
N THR A 4 2.57 24.13 -10.97
CA THR A 4 2.66 25.60 -10.90
C THR A 4 3.34 26.07 -9.61
N VAL A 5 3.78 27.33 -9.57
CA VAL A 5 4.35 27.95 -8.35
C VAL A 5 3.34 28.82 -7.61
N ASP A 6 2.18 29.10 -8.24
CA ASP A 6 1.15 29.94 -7.67
C ASP A 6 0.60 29.37 -6.36
N PRO A 7 0.22 30.23 -5.41
CA PRO A 7 -0.46 29.79 -4.20
C PRO A 7 -1.78 29.10 -4.57
N VAL A 8 -2.04 27.96 -3.94
CA VAL A 8 -3.27 27.19 -4.10
C VAL A 8 -4.11 27.36 -2.84
N ALA A 9 -5.43 27.48 -2.99
CA ALA A 9 -6.37 27.50 -1.86
C ALA A 9 -6.26 26.20 -1.05
N ALA A 10 -6.83 26.19 0.17
CA ALA A 10 -6.86 24.99 1.00
C ALA A 10 -7.73 23.90 0.35
N VAL A 11 -7.09 22.96 -0.33
CA VAL A 11 -7.68 21.81 -1.01
C VAL A 11 -7.00 20.52 -0.54
N PRO A 12 -7.60 19.33 -0.75
CA PRO A 12 -6.90 18.07 -0.55
C PRO A 12 -5.58 18.07 -1.32
N LEU A 13 -4.51 17.51 -0.72
CA LEU A 13 -3.16 17.61 -1.26
C LEU A 13 -3.07 17.11 -2.71
N LEU A 14 -3.80 16.05 -3.05
CA LEU A 14 -3.85 15.47 -4.40
C LEU A 14 -4.38 16.43 -5.48
N GLU A 15 -5.20 17.41 -5.09
CA GLU A 15 -5.75 18.44 -5.97
C GLU A 15 -4.83 19.67 -6.09
N ALA A 16 -3.83 19.80 -5.20
CA ALA A 16 -2.91 20.93 -5.19
C ALA A 16 -1.93 20.89 -6.37
N ARG A 17 -2.05 21.85 -7.28
CA ARG A 17 -1.24 21.94 -8.51
C ARG A 17 0.21 22.39 -8.28
N ASN A 18 0.52 22.92 -7.10
CA ASN A 18 1.85 23.37 -6.72
C ASN A 18 2.62 22.36 -5.86
N CYS A 19 2.10 21.14 -5.67
CA CYS A 19 2.78 20.08 -4.92
C CYS A 19 3.44 19.06 -5.85
N VAL A 20 4.49 18.40 -5.37
CA VAL A 20 5.13 17.23 -6.02
C VAL A 20 5.14 16.06 -5.06
N PHE A 21 4.90 14.85 -5.58
CA PHE A 21 4.69 13.66 -4.77
C PHE A 21 5.90 12.72 -4.84
N MET A 22 6.19 12.06 -3.72
CA MET A 22 7.17 10.98 -3.69
C MET A 22 6.73 9.84 -4.62
N GLY A 23 7.70 9.27 -5.35
CA GLY A 23 7.45 8.14 -6.25
C GLY A 23 6.91 8.54 -7.64
N THR A 24 6.96 9.83 -8.00
CA THR A 24 6.61 10.30 -9.35
C THR A 24 7.83 10.89 -10.05
N ASP A 25 7.99 10.59 -11.34
CA ASP A 25 9.06 11.15 -12.18
C ASP A 25 8.59 12.37 -12.98
N GLY A 26 9.51 13.32 -13.18
CA GLY A 26 9.30 14.46 -14.07
C GLY A 26 9.59 14.08 -15.52
N VAL A 27 8.56 14.08 -16.37
CA VAL A 27 8.69 13.65 -17.77
C VAL A 27 9.18 14.78 -18.69
N ALA A 28 8.92 16.04 -18.33
CA ALA A 28 9.34 17.20 -19.12
C ALA A 28 9.42 18.47 -18.27
N GLY A 29 10.29 19.40 -18.68
CA GLY A 29 10.54 20.65 -17.98
C GLY A 29 11.54 20.51 -16.82
N GLY A 30 11.69 21.58 -16.05
CA GLY A 30 12.56 21.63 -14.89
C GLY A 30 12.01 22.59 -13.84
N GLY A 31 12.35 22.36 -12.58
CA GLY A 31 11.86 23.18 -11.48
C GLY A 31 12.65 22.93 -10.20
N ARG A 32 12.46 23.85 -9.25
CA ARG A 32 12.93 23.71 -7.88
C ARG A 32 11.72 23.70 -6.98
N ALA A 33 11.77 22.89 -5.93
CA ALA A 33 10.70 22.78 -4.95
C ALA A 33 11.29 22.65 -3.56
N VAL A 34 10.51 23.02 -2.54
CA VAL A 34 10.87 22.84 -1.14
C VAL A 34 10.30 21.49 -0.68
N VAL A 35 11.13 20.69 -0.03
CA VAL A 35 10.68 19.44 0.58
C VAL A 35 9.95 19.77 1.89
N PHE A 36 8.67 19.44 1.94
CA PHE A 36 7.84 19.64 3.14
C PHE A 36 7.46 18.32 3.84
N ALA A 37 7.69 17.16 3.21
CA ALA A 37 7.44 15.84 3.79
C ALA A 37 8.44 14.81 3.23
N THR A 38 8.83 13.84 4.06
CA THR A 38 9.77 12.75 3.70
C THR A 38 9.30 11.41 4.28
N GLY A 39 9.73 10.30 3.65
CA GLY A 39 9.45 8.94 4.13
C GLY A 39 7.98 8.68 4.43
N ALA A 40 7.68 8.18 5.63
CA ALA A 40 6.34 7.82 6.08
C ALA A 40 5.37 9.01 6.21
N ALA A 41 5.87 10.24 6.25
CA ALA A 41 5.04 11.45 6.30
C ALA A 41 4.50 11.87 4.92
N THR A 42 5.00 11.28 3.83
CA THR A 42 4.47 11.52 2.48
C THR A 42 3.19 10.71 2.25
N GLU A 43 2.35 11.12 1.29
CA GLU A 43 1.20 10.32 0.87
C GLU A 43 1.60 8.93 0.35
N PHE A 44 2.73 8.84 -0.36
CA PHE A 44 3.27 7.55 -0.79
C PHE A 44 3.68 6.68 0.40
N GLY A 45 4.37 7.25 1.40
CA GLY A 45 4.71 6.56 2.63
C GLY A 45 3.49 6.10 3.43
N ARG A 46 2.42 6.90 3.44
CA ARG A 46 1.13 6.52 4.02
C ARG A 46 0.54 5.31 3.30
N ILE A 47 0.54 5.29 1.97
CA ILE A 47 0.09 4.16 1.16
C ILE A 47 0.94 2.92 1.42
N CYS A 48 2.27 3.03 1.43
CA CYS A 48 3.17 1.92 1.72
C CYS A 48 2.88 1.30 3.10
N ARG A 49 2.65 2.13 4.11
CA ARG A 49 2.29 1.65 5.45
C ARG A 49 0.94 0.93 5.45
N LEU A 50 -0.06 1.47 4.75
CA LEU A 50 -1.37 0.83 4.62
C LEU A 50 -1.26 -0.52 3.89
N ALA A 51 -0.47 -0.58 2.82
CA ALA A 51 -0.21 -1.81 2.07
C ALA A 51 0.51 -2.86 2.94
N ALA A 52 1.50 -2.44 3.73
CA ALA A 52 2.23 -3.33 4.64
C ALA A 52 1.36 -3.84 5.80
N ALA A 53 0.40 -3.05 6.27
CA ALA A 53 -0.51 -3.42 7.35
C ALA A 53 -1.66 -4.34 6.89
N ALA A 54 -1.86 -4.52 5.59
CA ALA A 54 -2.95 -5.33 5.07
C ALA A 54 -2.78 -6.81 5.53
N PRO A 55 -3.81 -7.41 6.16
CA PRO A 55 -3.71 -8.76 6.67
C PRO A 55 -3.58 -9.77 5.52
N ARG A 56 -2.67 -10.74 5.68
CA ARG A 56 -2.56 -11.86 4.73
C ARG A 56 -3.76 -12.78 4.91
N GLN A 57 -4.70 -12.71 3.98
CA GLN A 57 -5.83 -13.62 3.92
C GLN A 57 -5.41 -14.94 3.25
N LYS A 58 -5.91 -16.05 3.77
CA LYS A 58 -5.74 -17.36 3.10
C LYS A 58 -6.45 -17.30 1.76
N THR A 59 -5.78 -17.79 0.71
CA THR A 59 -6.40 -17.86 -0.62
C THR A 59 -7.54 -18.90 -0.61
N PRO A 60 -8.54 -18.78 -1.51
CA PRO A 60 -9.58 -19.79 -1.64
C PRO A 60 -9.01 -21.21 -1.81
N LEU A 61 -7.93 -21.36 -2.58
CA LEU A 61 -7.24 -22.63 -2.76
C LEU A 61 -6.62 -23.15 -1.45
N GLN A 62 -5.94 -22.30 -0.68
CA GLN A 62 -5.38 -22.69 0.62
C GLN A 62 -6.47 -23.16 1.60
N LEU A 63 -7.64 -22.52 1.58
CA LEU A 63 -8.79 -22.95 2.38
C LEU A 63 -9.32 -24.31 1.95
N GLN A 64 -9.42 -24.56 0.63
CA GLN A 64 -9.84 -25.85 0.10
C GLN A 64 -8.85 -26.97 0.40
N VAL A 65 -7.55 -26.75 0.21
CA VAL A 65 -6.50 -27.71 0.56
C VAL A 65 -6.54 -28.04 2.06
N ALA A 66 -6.67 -27.03 2.93
CA ALA A 66 -6.79 -27.26 4.37
C ALA A 66 -8.06 -28.05 4.73
N SER A 67 -9.17 -27.83 4.02
CA SER A 67 -10.40 -28.60 4.19
C SER A 67 -10.24 -30.06 3.77
N MET A 68 -9.62 -30.30 2.61
CA MET A 68 -9.31 -31.66 2.13
C MET A 68 -8.37 -32.39 3.08
N ALA A 69 -7.28 -31.75 3.52
CA ALA A 69 -6.33 -32.33 4.47
C ALA A 69 -7.01 -32.77 5.77
N ARG A 70 -7.93 -31.96 6.33
CA ARG A 70 -8.71 -32.34 7.52
C ARG A 70 -9.62 -33.54 7.29
N ARG A 71 -10.18 -33.69 6.09
CA ARG A 71 -11.04 -34.83 5.73
C ARG A 71 -10.24 -36.12 5.55
N VAL A 72 -9.00 -36.03 5.09
CA VAL A 72 -8.13 -37.19 4.84
C VAL A 72 -7.38 -37.63 6.10
N ALA A 73 -6.93 -36.70 6.94
CA ALA A 73 -6.07 -37.03 8.09
C ALA A 73 -6.76 -37.88 9.17
N GLY A 74 -8.10 -37.92 9.21
CA GLY A 74 -8.86 -38.61 10.26
C GLY A 74 -8.62 -38.01 11.66
N PRO A 75 -9.45 -38.37 12.67
CA PRO A 75 -9.14 -37.98 14.04
C PRO A 75 -7.84 -38.67 14.50
N PRO A 76 -6.97 -37.99 15.27
CA PRO A 76 -5.82 -38.65 15.87
C PRO A 76 -6.31 -39.59 16.95
N TRP A 77 -6.56 -40.87 16.62
CA TRP A 77 -6.89 -41.86 17.64
C TRP A 77 -6.25 -43.24 17.37
N ARG A 78 -5.92 -43.88 18.50
CA ARG A 78 -5.37 -45.23 18.73
C ARG A 78 -3.87 -45.46 18.49
N SER A 79 -3.03 -44.86 19.32
CA SER A 79 -1.88 -45.59 19.88
C SER A 79 -2.22 -46.02 21.32
N GLY A 80 -2.63 -47.28 21.49
CA GLY A 80 -2.44 -48.02 22.75
C GLY A 80 -1.10 -48.76 22.69
N PRO A 81 -0.65 -49.46 23.74
CA PRO A 81 -1.42 -50.00 24.88
C PRO A 81 -1.63 -49.06 26.06
#